data_AF-A0A823DEQ4-F1
#
_entry.id   AF-A0A823DEQ4-F1
#
_cell.length_a   1.000
_cell.length_b   1.000
_cell.length_c   1.000
_cell.angle_alpha   90.00
_cell.angle_beta   90.00
_cell.angle_gamma   90.00
#
_symmetry.space_group_name_H-M   'P 1'
#
loop_
_entity.id
_entity.type
_entity.pdbx_description
1 polymer ?
#
loop_
_entity_poly.entity_id
_entity_poly.type
_entity_poly.pdbx_seq_one_letter_code
_entity_poly.pdbx_strand_id
1 'polypeptide(L)'
;MNTLPKINIESPVVTQGSILFPAYKKIKNDSLLLAQQIENIEVTEENVKQSKKLLAAVNKEVKNLESERVLIKKEMLEPYNEFEKQVKEIVSIVKTADEMVRQQVTQMEEEEREDKKLVLKRMFEKRIRMYDFKTYFTFDDFLENRHLNKSLSINKIESEMVEWLTKIETELKVIETMPHADEIIAEYKESKDLAISAQKVSDRHKAQDEIKKAKSHTEVVKDKKITTFILEDEKDVKLVEMFMQQNKIKFEKVEK
;
A
#
# COMPACT_ATOMS: atom_id res chain seq x y z
N MET A 1 -24.00 -33.99 -5.36
CA MET A 1 -23.14 -33.69 -6.51
C MET A 1 -23.99 -32.92 -7.52
N ASN A 2 -23.79 -31.61 -7.65
CA ASN A 2 -24.46 -30.84 -8.69
C ASN A 2 -23.74 -31.10 -10.02
N THR A 3 -24.38 -31.85 -10.91
CA THR A 3 -23.91 -32.02 -12.29
C THR A 3 -24.19 -30.73 -13.05
N LEU A 4 -23.13 -29.99 -13.38
CA LEU A 4 -23.23 -28.83 -14.26
C LEU A 4 -23.78 -29.28 -15.61
N PRO A 5 -24.81 -28.62 -16.18
CA PRO A 5 -25.25 -28.91 -17.53
C PRO A 5 -24.09 -28.63 -18.49
N LYS A 6 -23.73 -29.63 -19.31
CA LYS A 6 -22.77 -29.42 -20.40
C LYS A 6 -23.47 -28.60 -21.47
N ILE A 7 -22.99 -27.39 -21.71
CA ILE A 7 -23.39 -26.60 -22.88
C ILE A 7 -22.80 -27.32 -24.10
N ASN A 8 -23.63 -28.08 -24.80
CA ASN A 8 -23.23 -28.80 -26.00
C ASN A 8 -23.30 -27.80 -27.17
N ILE A 9 -22.14 -27.30 -27.60
CA ILE A 9 -22.07 -26.36 -28.72
C ILE A 9 -22.11 -27.20 -29.99
N GLU A 10 -23.29 -27.40 -30.56
CA GLU A 10 -23.38 -27.83 -31.96
C GLU A 10 -22.63 -26.80 -32.80
N SER A 11 -21.66 -27.27 -33.60
CA SER A 11 -20.80 -26.36 -34.36
C SER A 11 -21.65 -25.63 -35.41
N PRO A 12 -21.61 -24.28 -35.45
CA PRO A 12 -22.38 -23.54 -36.43
C PRO A 12 -21.95 -23.92 -37.85
N VAL A 13 -22.93 -24.15 -38.74
CA VAL A 13 -22.67 -24.46 -40.15
C VAL A 13 -22.28 -23.18 -40.88
N VAL A 14 -21.01 -23.07 -41.27
CA VAL A 14 -20.50 -21.93 -42.05
C VAL A 14 -20.64 -22.24 -43.54
N THR A 15 -21.58 -21.61 -44.23
CA THR A 15 -21.60 -21.56 -45.69
C THR A 15 -20.75 -20.38 -46.15
N GLN A 16 -19.71 -20.62 -46.97
CA GLN A 16 -18.91 -19.53 -47.54
C GLN A 16 -19.82 -18.67 -48.43
N GLY A 17 -19.96 -17.39 -48.09
CA GLY A 17 -20.62 -16.42 -48.97
C GLY A 17 -19.86 -16.28 -50.28
N SER A 18 -20.55 -16.42 -51.41
CA SER A 18 -19.98 -16.24 -52.76
C SER A 18 -20.56 -14.98 -53.38
N ILE A 19 -19.70 -14.09 -53.88
CA ILE A 19 -20.11 -12.88 -54.60
C ILE A 19 -19.95 -13.15 -56.10
N LEU A 20 -21.07 -13.19 -56.82
CA LEU A 20 -21.08 -13.22 -58.28
C LEU A 20 -21.08 -11.77 -58.78
N PHE A 21 -20.06 -11.37 -59.55
CA PHE A 21 -19.97 -10.05 -60.18
C PHE A 21 -20.00 -10.18 -61.73
N PRO A 22 -21.18 -10.39 -62.35
CA PRO A 22 -21.30 -10.79 -63.75
C PRO A 22 -20.72 -9.76 -64.74
N ALA A 23 -20.84 -8.47 -64.41
CA ALA A 23 -20.44 -7.36 -65.28
C ALA A 23 -19.01 -6.88 -65.05
N TYR A 24 -18.21 -7.53 -64.18
CA TYR A 24 -16.86 -7.08 -63.83
C TYR A 24 -15.98 -6.79 -65.05
N LYS A 25 -15.91 -7.73 -65.99
CA LYS A 25 -15.07 -7.59 -67.19
C LYS A 25 -15.48 -6.41 -68.06
N LYS A 26 -16.79 -6.17 -68.18
CA LYS A 26 -17.33 -5.05 -68.96
C LYS A 26 -17.03 -3.73 -68.27
N ILE A 27 -17.37 -3.60 -66.98
CA ILE A 27 -17.14 -2.39 -66.18
C ILE A 27 -15.65 -2.04 -66.12
N LYS A 28 -14.76 -3.05 -66.00
CA LYS A 28 -13.31 -2.85 -66.04
C LYS A 28 -12.85 -2.28 -67.38
N ASN A 29 -13.32 -2.82 -68.50
CA ASN A 29 -12.95 -2.34 -69.83
C ASN A 29 -13.50 -0.94 -70.10
N ASP A 30 -14.76 -0.67 -69.71
CA ASP A 30 -15.37 0.66 -69.85
C ASP A 30 -14.62 1.70 -69.00
N SER A 31 -14.18 1.33 -67.78
CA SER A 31 -13.38 2.19 -66.91
C SER A 31 -11.99 2.48 -67.48
N LEU A 32 -11.34 1.49 -68.12
CA LEU A 32 -10.05 1.69 -68.79
C LEU A 32 -10.16 2.62 -69.99
N LEU A 33 -11.21 2.46 -70.80
CA LEU A 33 -11.49 3.34 -71.94
C LEU A 33 -11.76 4.77 -71.47
N LEU A 34 -12.55 4.92 -70.40
CA LEU A 34 -12.86 6.23 -69.81
C LEU A 34 -11.60 6.90 -69.24
N ALA A 35 -10.72 6.16 -68.59
CA ALA A 35 -9.45 6.67 -68.07
C ALA A 35 -8.54 7.17 -69.21
N GLN A 36 -8.41 6.39 -70.29
CA GLN A 36 -7.67 6.81 -71.48
C GLN A 36 -8.26 8.06 -72.13
N GLN A 37 -9.59 8.18 -72.18
CA GLN A 37 -10.25 9.38 -72.69
C GLN A 37 -9.97 10.59 -71.83
N ILE A 38 -9.98 10.44 -70.49
CA ILE A 38 -9.70 11.53 -69.56
C ILE A 38 -8.23 11.97 -69.64
N GLU A 39 -7.29 11.05 -69.77
CA GLU A 39 -5.85 11.34 -69.93
C GLU A 39 -5.54 12.15 -71.20
N ASN A 40 -6.35 12.00 -72.25
CA ASN A 40 -6.17 12.69 -73.54
C ASN A 40 -6.91 14.03 -73.64
N ILE A 41 -7.62 14.49 -72.60
CA ILE A 41 -8.31 15.79 -72.61
C ILE A 41 -7.31 16.90 -72.23
N GLU A 42 -6.96 17.75 -73.19
CA GLU A 42 -6.27 19.02 -72.91
C GLU A 42 -7.27 20.09 -72.42
N VAL A 43 -7.02 20.63 -71.23
CA VAL A 43 -7.91 21.61 -70.60
C VAL A 43 -7.57 23.03 -71.07
N THR A 44 -8.52 23.71 -71.70
CA THR A 44 -8.43 25.09 -72.22
C THR A 44 -9.50 25.99 -71.60
N GLU A 45 -9.33 27.32 -71.64
CA GLU A 45 -10.25 28.27 -70.97
C GLU A 45 -11.73 28.11 -71.35
N GLU A 46 -12.03 27.68 -72.58
CA GLU A 46 -13.40 27.42 -73.05
C GLU A 46 -13.98 26.08 -72.55
N ASN A 47 -13.16 25.06 -72.28
CA ASN A 47 -13.62 23.70 -71.98
C ASN A 47 -13.57 23.33 -70.47
N VAL A 48 -12.91 24.14 -69.62
CA VAL A 48 -12.73 23.90 -68.17
C VAL A 48 -14.04 23.53 -67.45
N LYS A 49 -15.16 24.19 -67.79
CA LYS A 49 -16.46 23.89 -67.16
C LYS A 49 -16.97 22.49 -67.51
N GLN A 50 -16.76 22.03 -68.74
CA GLN A 50 -17.19 20.70 -69.18
C GLN A 50 -16.28 19.62 -68.59
N SER A 51 -14.97 19.85 -68.57
CA SER A 51 -13.99 18.93 -67.96
C SER A 51 -14.24 18.73 -66.46
N LYS A 52 -14.59 19.80 -65.72
CA LYS A 52 -15.00 19.70 -64.30
C LYS A 52 -16.27 18.87 -64.10
N LYS A 53 -17.27 18.99 -64.99
CA LYS A 53 -18.50 18.19 -64.92
C LYS A 53 -18.22 16.71 -65.21
N LEU A 54 -17.36 16.41 -66.18
CA LEU A 54 -16.95 15.04 -66.50
C LEU A 54 -16.25 14.39 -65.31
N LEU A 55 -15.25 15.06 -64.72
CA LEU A 55 -14.54 14.57 -63.52
C LEU A 55 -15.49 14.33 -62.34
N ALA A 56 -16.46 15.23 -62.12
CA ALA A 56 -17.46 15.06 -61.07
C ALA A 56 -18.36 13.83 -61.31
N ALA A 57 -18.74 13.55 -62.56
CA ALA A 57 -19.53 12.37 -62.91
C ALA A 57 -18.72 11.07 -62.68
N VAL A 58 -17.45 11.05 -63.07
CA VAL A 58 -16.55 9.90 -62.85
C VAL A 58 -16.38 9.63 -61.36
N ASN A 59 -16.08 10.67 -60.58
CA ASN A 59 -15.94 10.55 -59.13
C ASN A 59 -17.24 10.05 -58.46
N LYS A 60 -18.40 10.40 -59.01
CA LYS A 60 -19.70 9.90 -58.53
C LYS A 60 -19.86 8.40 -58.79
N GLU A 61 -19.54 7.92 -59.99
CA GLU A 61 -19.66 6.50 -60.33
C GLU A 61 -18.65 5.64 -59.55
N VAL A 62 -17.42 6.11 -59.37
CA VAL A 62 -16.42 5.45 -58.50
C VAL A 62 -16.95 5.36 -57.06
N LYS A 63 -17.54 6.44 -56.55
CA LYS A 63 -18.13 6.46 -55.21
C LYS A 63 -19.31 5.49 -55.09
N ASN A 64 -20.14 5.33 -56.13
CA ASN A 64 -21.24 4.37 -56.13
C ASN A 64 -20.73 2.93 -56.01
N LEU A 65 -19.75 2.55 -56.85
CA LEU A 65 -19.08 1.23 -56.79
C LEU A 65 -18.47 0.93 -55.42
N GLU A 66 -17.79 1.92 -54.86
CA GLU A 66 -17.19 1.81 -53.52
C GLU A 66 -18.26 1.66 -52.43
N SER A 67 -19.38 2.37 -52.55
CA SER A 67 -20.52 2.28 -51.63
C SER A 67 -21.19 0.92 -51.70
N GLU A 68 -21.38 0.35 -52.90
CA GLU A 68 -21.88 -1.02 -53.08
C GLU A 68 -20.96 -2.06 -52.45
N ARG A 69 -19.63 -1.92 -52.61
CA ARG A 69 -18.66 -2.81 -51.93
C ARG A 69 -18.82 -2.76 -50.41
N VAL A 70 -19.00 -1.57 -49.83
CA VAL A 70 -19.21 -1.38 -48.39
C VAL A 70 -20.53 -2.01 -47.93
N LEU A 71 -21.61 -1.86 -48.71
CA LEU A 71 -22.92 -2.47 -48.42
C LEU A 71 -22.84 -4.00 -48.44
N ILE A 72 -22.27 -4.59 -49.48
CA ILE A 72 -22.10 -6.04 -49.60
C ILE A 72 -21.25 -6.58 -48.45
N LYS A 73 -20.15 -5.90 -48.10
CA LYS A 73 -19.33 -6.27 -46.94
C LYS A 73 -20.15 -6.25 -45.64
N LYS A 74 -21.01 -5.24 -45.46
CA LYS A 74 -21.88 -5.13 -44.29
C LYS A 74 -22.86 -6.30 -44.26
N GLU A 75 -23.59 -6.56 -45.33
CA GLU A 75 -24.54 -7.68 -45.43
C GLU A 75 -23.91 -9.04 -45.17
N MET A 76 -22.68 -9.26 -45.66
CA MET A 76 -21.93 -10.50 -45.40
C MET A 76 -21.45 -10.62 -43.94
N LEU A 77 -21.21 -9.49 -43.26
CA LEU A 77 -20.80 -9.46 -41.85
C LEU A 77 -21.99 -9.48 -40.88
N GLU A 78 -23.21 -9.12 -41.30
CA GLU A 78 -24.41 -9.18 -40.44
C GLU A 78 -24.61 -10.57 -39.80
N PRO A 79 -24.55 -11.71 -40.53
CA PRO A 79 -24.64 -13.04 -39.93
C PRO A 79 -23.55 -13.32 -38.89
N TYR A 80 -22.33 -12.83 -39.15
CA TYR A 80 -21.22 -12.97 -38.21
C TYR A 80 -21.43 -12.14 -36.94
N ASN A 81 -21.86 -10.88 -37.10
CA ASN A 81 -22.12 -9.99 -35.97
C ASN A 81 -23.25 -10.51 -35.08
N GLU A 82 -24.30 -11.09 -35.68
CA GLU A 82 -25.40 -11.72 -34.95
C GLU A 82 -24.92 -12.96 -34.19
N PHE A 83 -24.11 -13.82 -34.82
CA PHE A 83 -23.46 -14.95 -34.13
C PHE A 83 -22.55 -14.48 -32.97
N GLU A 84 -21.71 -13.47 -33.21
CA GLU A 84 -20.83 -12.90 -32.18
C GLU A 84 -21.65 -12.36 -31.00
N LYS A 85 -22.77 -11.69 -31.27
CA LYS A 85 -23.68 -11.17 -30.25
C LYS A 85 -24.30 -12.30 -29.43
N GLN A 86 -24.82 -13.35 -30.08
CA GLN A 86 -25.39 -14.52 -29.41
C GLN A 86 -24.36 -15.23 -28.52
N VAL A 87 -23.12 -15.41 -29.01
CA VAL A 87 -22.02 -15.98 -28.21
C VAL A 87 -21.68 -15.08 -27.01
N LYS A 88 -21.58 -13.76 -27.21
CA LYS A 88 -21.31 -12.81 -26.13
C LYS A 88 -22.42 -12.82 -25.08
N GLU A 89 -23.68 -12.93 -25.48
CA GLU A 89 -24.83 -13.02 -24.58
C GLU A 89 -24.73 -14.28 -23.71
N ILE A 90 -24.51 -15.46 -24.32
CA ILE A 90 -24.32 -16.72 -23.58
C ILE A 90 -23.14 -16.62 -22.59
N VAL A 91 -22.00 -16.08 -23.05
CA VAL A 91 -20.82 -15.87 -22.20
C VAL A 91 -21.15 -14.92 -21.04
N SER A 92 -21.91 -13.85 -21.29
CA SER A 92 -22.29 -12.89 -20.26
C SER A 92 -23.17 -13.51 -19.18
N ILE A 93 -24.14 -14.35 -19.56
CA ILE A 93 -25.03 -15.04 -18.61
C ILE A 93 -24.22 -15.94 -17.68
N VAL A 94 -23.29 -16.74 -18.23
CA VAL A 94 -22.45 -17.65 -17.44
C VAL A 94 -21.50 -16.88 -16.53
N LYS A 95 -20.88 -15.80 -17.02
CA LYS A 95 -19.98 -14.97 -16.21
C LYS A 95 -20.69 -14.28 -15.05
N THR A 96 -21.87 -13.71 -15.28
CA THR A 96 -22.67 -13.08 -14.22
C THR A 96 -23.04 -14.11 -13.15
N ALA A 97 -23.45 -15.32 -13.53
CA ALA A 97 -23.76 -16.38 -12.58
C ALA A 97 -22.52 -16.84 -11.78
N ASP A 98 -21.36 -17.00 -12.43
CA ASP A 98 -20.09 -17.33 -11.78
C ASP A 98 -19.69 -16.24 -10.77
N GLU A 99 -19.79 -14.96 -11.15
CA GLU A 99 -19.46 -13.84 -10.27
C GLU A 99 -20.38 -13.77 -9.05
N MET A 100 -21.69 -13.98 -9.22
CA MET A 100 -22.64 -14.05 -8.10
C MET A 100 -22.27 -15.15 -7.10
N VAL A 101 -21.93 -16.34 -7.59
CA VAL A 101 -21.52 -17.46 -6.71
C VAL A 101 -20.20 -17.16 -6.02
N ARG A 102 -19.21 -16.57 -6.72
CA ARG A 102 -17.95 -16.14 -6.09
C ARG A 102 -18.18 -15.14 -4.97
N GLN A 103 -19.02 -14.14 -5.20
CA GLN A 103 -19.36 -13.13 -4.19
C GLN A 103 -20.04 -13.77 -2.99
N GLN A 104 -20.99 -14.69 -3.19
CA GLN A 104 -21.63 -15.42 -2.11
C GLN A 104 -20.63 -16.24 -1.29
N VAL A 105 -19.70 -16.95 -1.95
CA VAL A 105 -18.64 -17.69 -1.27
C VAL A 105 -17.79 -16.73 -0.45
N THR A 106 -17.24 -15.66 -1.04
CA THR A 106 -16.41 -14.69 -0.32
C THR A 106 -17.16 -14.06 0.87
N GLN A 107 -18.43 -13.73 0.70
CA GLN A 107 -19.25 -13.19 1.78
C GLN A 107 -19.40 -14.20 2.93
N MET A 108 -19.72 -15.45 2.62
CA MET A 108 -19.82 -16.51 3.65
C MET A 108 -18.48 -16.72 4.36
N GLU A 109 -17.35 -16.69 3.66
CA GLU A 109 -16.03 -16.83 4.28
C GLU A 109 -15.65 -15.63 5.16
N GLU A 110 -16.12 -14.43 4.82
CA GLU A 110 -15.96 -13.23 5.65
C GLU A 110 -16.85 -13.27 6.89
N GLU A 111 -18.11 -13.66 6.73
CA GLU A 111 -19.06 -13.84 7.83
C GLU A 111 -18.54 -14.87 8.84
N GLU A 112 -18.07 -16.04 8.36
CA GLU A 112 -17.45 -17.06 9.22
C GLU A 112 -16.22 -16.51 9.97
N ARG A 113 -15.45 -15.61 9.33
CA ARG A 113 -14.27 -15.00 9.94
C ARG A 113 -14.64 -14.01 11.03
N GLU A 114 -15.62 -13.16 10.77
CA GLU A 114 -16.10 -12.16 11.73
C GLU A 114 -16.85 -12.83 12.90
N ASP A 115 -17.63 -13.87 12.65
CA ASP A 115 -18.26 -14.67 13.71
C ASP A 115 -17.21 -15.32 14.61
N LYS A 116 -16.17 -15.91 14.02
CA LYS A 116 -15.05 -16.48 14.78
C LYS A 116 -14.34 -15.41 15.61
N LYS A 117 -14.08 -14.23 15.02
CA LYS A 117 -13.48 -13.08 15.72
C LYS A 117 -14.34 -12.64 16.90
N LEU A 118 -15.66 -12.57 16.73
CA LEU A 118 -16.60 -12.18 17.78
C LEU A 118 -16.64 -13.20 18.92
N VAL A 119 -16.62 -14.50 18.60
CA VAL A 119 -16.54 -15.56 19.61
C VAL A 119 -15.24 -15.44 20.41
N LEU A 120 -14.10 -15.29 19.74
CA LEU A 120 -12.79 -15.13 20.38
C LEU A 120 -12.74 -13.86 21.24
N LYS A 121 -13.28 -12.74 20.76
CA LYS A 121 -13.38 -11.49 21.51
C LYS A 121 -14.18 -11.68 22.80
N ARG A 122 -15.35 -12.33 22.72
CA ARG A 122 -16.16 -12.63 23.92
C ARG A 122 -15.43 -13.55 24.89
N MET A 123 -14.66 -14.53 24.40
CA MET A 123 -13.86 -15.41 25.25
C MET A 123 -12.75 -14.62 25.96
N PHE A 124 -12.03 -13.77 25.22
CA PHE A 124 -10.98 -12.91 25.76
C PHE A 124 -11.51 -11.95 26.83
N GLU A 125 -12.59 -11.21 26.53
CA GLU A 125 -13.21 -10.26 27.45
C GLU A 125 -13.71 -10.93 28.75
N LYS A 126 -14.12 -12.20 28.70
CA LYS A 126 -14.48 -12.96 29.90
C LYS A 126 -13.26 -13.35 30.72
N ARG A 127 -12.21 -13.83 30.05
CA ARG A 127 -10.97 -14.31 30.71
C ARG A 127 -10.17 -13.16 31.31
N ILE A 128 -9.99 -12.07 30.58
CA ILE A 128 -9.15 -10.94 31.03
C ILE A 128 -9.70 -10.28 32.31
N ARG A 129 -11.02 -10.34 32.56
CA ARG A 129 -11.64 -9.82 33.79
C ARG A 129 -11.13 -10.47 35.08
N MET A 130 -10.56 -11.67 34.99
CA MET A 130 -9.99 -12.39 36.13
C MET A 130 -8.59 -11.90 36.51
N TYR A 131 -7.97 -11.06 35.68
CA TYR A 131 -6.61 -10.57 35.87
C TYR A 131 -6.61 -9.09 36.31
N ASP A 132 -5.65 -8.72 37.14
CA ASP A 132 -5.53 -7.35 37.66
C ASP A 132 -5.13 -6.33 36.58
N PHE A 133 -4.41 -6.79 35.54
CA PHE A 133 -3.97 -5.97 34.41
C PHE A 133 -5.02 -5.80 33.29
N LYS A 134 -6.31 -6.06 33.57
CA LYS A 134 -7.38 -6.06 32.56
C LYS A 134 -7.54 -4.77 31.74
N THR A 135 -7.02 -3.65 32.22
CA THR A 135 -7.06 -2.36 31.51
C THR A 135 -5.80 -2.10 30.68
N TYR A 136 -4.78 -2.96 30.78
CA TYR A 136 -3.49 -2.76 30.13
C TYR A 136 -3.45 -3.36 28.73
N PHE A 137 -4.28 -4.38 28.48
CA PHE A 137 -4.31 -5.12 27.21
C PHE A 137 -5.72 -5.30 26.69
N THR A 138 -5.85 -5.30 25.38
CA THR A 138 -7.08 -5.45 24.62
C THR A 138 -7.05 -6.72 23.78
N PHE A 139 -8.19 -7.10 23.21
CA PHE A 139 -8.27 -8.26 22.33
C PHE A 139 -7.36 -8.12 21.09
N ASP A 140 -7.22 -6.90 20.57
CA ASP A 140 -6.37 -6.62 19.40
C ASP A 140 -4.88 -6.83 19.70
N ASP A 141 -4.48 -6.83 20.97
CA ASP A 141 -3.10 -7.10 21.38
C ASP A 141 -2.73 -8.58 21.31
N PHE A 142 -3.73 -9.46 21.41
CA PHE A 142 -3.61 -10.91 21.30
C PHE A 142 -3.92 -11.41 19.88
N LEU A 143 -4.86 -10.75 19.18
CA LEU A 143 -5.38 -11.22 17.91
C LEU A 143 -4.31 -11.18 16.81
N GLU A 144 -4.04 -12.33 16.21
CA GLU A 144 -3.22 -12.44 15.01
C GLU A 144 -4.05 -12.91 13.81
N ASN A 145 -3.67 -12.50 12.59
CA ASN A 145 -4.37 -12.93 11.35
C ASN A 145 -4.49 -14.45 11.23
N ARG A 146 -3.49 -15.20 11.72
CA ARG A 146 -3.55 -16.68 11.73
C ARG A 146 -4.71 -17.22 12.56
N HIS A 147 -5.11 -16.57 13.64
CA HIS A 147 -6.22 -17.02 14.50
C HIS A 147 -7.55 -17.01 13.77
N LEU A 148 -7.68 -16.18 12.73
CA LEU A 148 -8.88 -16.09 11.90
C LEU A 148 -8.94 -17.16 10.79
N ASN A 149 -7.86 -17.91 10.56
CA ASN A 149 -7.83 -18.99 9.57
C ASN A 149 -8.78 -20.14 9.95
N LYS A 150 -9.48 -20.71 8.96
CA LYS A 150 -10.41 -21.84 9.16
C LYS A 150 -9.74 -23.10 9.73
N SER A 151 -8.45 -23.30 9.45
CA SER A 151 -7.69 -24.48 9.89
C SER A 151 -7.38 -24.52 11.39
N LEU A 152 -7.38 -23.36 12.05
CA LEU A 152 -7.10 -23.26 13.48
C LEU A 152 -8.39 -23.37 14.28
N SER A 153 -8.51 -24.39 15.11
CA SER A 153 -9.69 -24.58 15.96
C SER A 153 -9.76 -23.51 17.07
N ILE A 154 -10.99 -23.14 17.45
CA ILE A 154 -11.23 -22.18 18.55
C ILE A 154 -10.56 -22.67 19.84
N ASN A 155 -10.62 -23.96 20.14
CA ASN A 155 -10.02 -24.55 21.34
C ASN A 155 -8.49 -24.35 21.39
N LYS A 156 -7.81 -24.45 20.24
CA LYS A 156 -6.36 -24.24 20.19
C LYS A 156 -6.02 -22.77 20.46
N ILE A 157 -6.77 -21.85 19.86
CA ILE A 157 -6.62 -20.41 20.07
C ILE A 157 -6.93 -20.05 21.53
N GLU A 158 -7.91 -20.71 22.14
CA GLU A 158 -8.22 -20.54 23.56
C GLU A 158 -7.07 -20.98 24.46
N SER A 159 -6.40 -22.09 24.18
CA SER A 159 -5.18 -22.48 24.90
C SER A 159 -4.08 -21.43 24.73
N GLU A 160 -3.81 -20.98 23.49
CA GLU A 160 -2.83 -19.93 23.21
C GLU A 160 -3.17 -18.62 23.96
N MET A 161 -4.46 -18.28 24.07
CA MET A 161 -4.94 -17.12 24.82
C MET A 161 -4.64 -17.25 26.31
N VAL A 162 -4.86 -18.42 26.90
CA VAL A 162 -4.56 -18.67 28.32
C VAL A 162 -3.06 -18.60 28.56
N GLU A 163 -2.26 -19.21 27.71
CA GLU A 163 -0.79 -19.15 27.77
C GLU A 163 -0.29 -17.71 27.70
N TRP A 164 -0.84 -16.91 26.77
CA TRP A 164 -0.49 -15.50 26.60
C TRP A 164 -0.85 -14.66 27.82
N LEU A 165 -2.07 -14.82 28.37
CA LEU A 165 -2.49 -14.10 29.58
C LEU A 165 -1.64 -14.48 30.79
N THR A 166 -1.34 -15.78 30.95
CA THR A 166 -0.50 -16.28 32.05
C THR A 166 0.92 -15.73 31.94
N LYS A 167 1.47 -15.70 30.72
CA LYS A 167 2.79 -15.10 30.45
C LYS A 167 2.84 -13.65 30.89
N ILE A 168 1.86 -12.83 30.49
CA ILE A 168 1.78 -11.42 30.89
C ILE A 168 1.70 -11.28 32.41
N GLU A 169 0.86 -12.08 33.06
CA GLU A 169 0.75 -12.07 34.53
C GLU A 169 2.11 -12.34 35.19
N THR A 170 2.84 -13.35 34.70
CA THR A 170 4.16 -13.69 35.25
C THR A 170 5.20 -12.61 34.98
N GLU A 171 5.19 -12.01 33.78
CA GLU A 171 6.14 -10.94 33.43
C GLU A 171 5.86 -9.67 34.24
N LEU A 172 4.61 -9.30 34.46
CA LEU A 172 4.25 -8.17 35.32
C LEU A 172 4.70 -8.39 36.77
N LYS A 173 4.49 -9.59 37.32
CA LYS A 173 5.00 -9.95 38.67
C LYS A 173 6.52 -9.88 38.75
N VAL A 174 7.23 -10.24 37.68
CA VAL A 174 8.69 -10.08 37.61
C VAL A 174 9.07 -8.60 37.60
N ILE A 175 8.39 -7.77 36.79
CA ILE A 175 8.66 -6.33 36.70
C ILE A 175 8.48 -5.63 38.06
N GLU A 176 7.46 -6.02 38.83
CA GLU A 176 7.22 -5.47 40.17
C GLU A 176 8.41 -5.68 41.12
N THR A 177 9.26 -6.69 40.90
CA THR A 177 10.47 -6.94 41.69
C THR A 177 11.70 -6.16 41.21
N MET A 178 11.62 -5.49 40.05
CA MET A 178 12.74 -4.77 39.44
C MET A 178 12.79 -3.29 39.89
N PRO A 179 13.97 -2.64 39.87
CA PRO A 179 14.08 -1.20 40.06
C PRO A 179 13.30 -0.43 38.98
N HIS A 180 12.69 0.69 39.35
CA HIS A 180 11.90 1.54 38.44
C HIS A 180 10.71 0.79 37.78
N ALA A 181 10.07 -0.13 38.52
CA ALA A 181 8.97 -0.96 38.04
C ALA A 181 7.87 -0.18 37.29
N ASP A 182 7.43 0.97 37.80
CA ASP A 182 6.39 1.79 37.16
C ASP A 182 6.80 2.25 35.74
N GLU A 183 8.06 2.63 35.55
CA GLU A 183 8.60 3.02 34.24
C GLU A 183 8.70 1.82 33.30
N ILE A 184 9.10 0.65 33.83
CA ILE A 184 9.19 -0.59 33.04
C ILE A 184 7.79 -1.06 32.62
N ILE A 185 6.78 -0.97 33.50
CA ILE A 185 5.38 -1.29 33.17
C ILE A 185 4.86 -0.38 32.06
N ALA A 186 5.20 0.92 32.08
CA ALA A 186 4.79 1.84 31.03
C ALA A 186 5.36 1.45 29.66
N GLU A 187 6.65 1.12 29.59
CA GLU A 187 7.30 0.64 28.35
C GLU A 187 6.81 -0.74 27.91
N TYR A 188 6.46 -1.60 28.88
CA TYR A 188 5.97 -2.95 28.62
C TYR A 188 4.58 -2.96 27.99
N LYS A 189 3.71 -2.00 28.33
CA LYS A 189 2.40 -1.84 27.69
C LYS A 189 2.50 -1.61 26.18
N GLU A 190 3.55 -0.90 25.74
CA GLU A 190 3.78 -0.62 24.32
C GLU A 190 4.55 -1.74 23.62
N SER A 191 5.66 -2.17 24.21
CA SER A 191 6.57 -3.13 23.57
C SER A 191 6.13 -4.58 23.70
N LYS A 192 5.34 -4.91 24.75
CA LYS A 192 4.88 -6.26 25.10
C LYS A 192 6.03 -7.26 25.27
N ASP A 193 7.22 -6.75 25.58
CA ASP A 193 8.44 -7.51 25.75
C ASP A 193 9.18 -7.01 27.00
N LEU A 194 9.31 -7.92 27.96
CA LEU A 194 9.96 -7.66 29.24
C LEU A 194 11.42 -7.23 29.07
N ALA A 195 12.17 -7.93 28.23
CA ALA A 195 13.60 -7.71 28.07
C ALA A 195 13.87 -6.35 27.43
N ILE A 196 13.10 -6.00 26.38
CA ILE A 196 13.21 -4.71 25.70
C ILE A 196 12.83 -3.57 26.66
N SER A 197 11.76 -3.74 27.44
CA SER A 197 11.27 -2.72 28.38
C SER A 197 12.29 -2.44 29.49
N ALA A 198 12.77 -3.49 30.15
CA ALA A 198 13.74 -3.36 31.24
C ALA A 198 15.07 -2.75 30.75
N GLN A 199 15.53 -3.16 29.56
CA GLN A 199 16.76 -2.64 28.97
C GLN A 199 16.65 -1.14 28.67
N LYS A 200 15.55 -0.71 28.03
CA LYS A 200 15.31 0.71 27.72
C LYS A 200 15.31 1.59 28.97
N VAL A 201 14.64 1.16 30.03
CA VAL A 201 14.58 1.91 31.29
C VAL A 201 15.96 1.93 31.95
N SER A 202 16.67 0.80 32.00
CA SER A 202 18.03 0.74 32.55
C SER A 202 18.99 1.70 31.83
N ASP A 203 18.96 1.72 30.49
CA ASP A 203 19.85 2.58 29.71
C ASP A 203 19.50 4.07 29.86
N ARG A 204 18.21 4.39 30.01
CA ARG A 204 17.76 5.76 30.32
C ARG A 204 18.30 6.24 31.66
N HIS A 205 18.22 5.41 32.71
CA HIS A 205 18.75 5.76 34.04
C HIS A 205 20.28 5.87 34.05
N LYS A 206 20.99 4.96 33.37
CA LYS A 206 22.45 5.07 33.19
C LYS A 206 22.85 6.39 32.53
N ALA A 207 22.19 6.76 31.43
CA ALA A 207 22.46 8.02 30.74
C ALA A 207 22.15 9.24 31.64
N GLN A 208 21.08 9.20 32.42
CA GLN A 208 20.75 10.26 33.37
C GLN A 208 21.81 10.40 34.48
N ASP A 209 22.33 9.30 35.00
CA ASP A 209 23.37 9.32 36.02
C ASP A 209 24.71 9.84 35.48
N GLU A 210 25.07 9.51 34.24
CA GLU A 210 26.23 10.09 33.55
C GLU A 210 26.09 11.61 33.40
N ILE A 211 24.91 12.09 32.98
CA ILE A 211 24.63 13.52 32.86
C ILE A 211 24.71 14.22 34.23
N LYS A 212 24.17 13.61 35.30
CA LYS A 212 24.26 14.16 36.66
C LYS A 212 25.70 14.27 37.14
N LYS A 213 26.53 13.24 36.90
CA LYS A 213 27.97 13.25 37.24
C LYS A 213 28.74 14.33 36.47
N ALA A 214 28.45 14.52 35.18
CA ALA A 214 29.06 15.57 34.38
C ALA A 214 28.67 16.98 34.87
N LYS A 215 27.40 17.18 35.25
CA LYS A 215 26.91 18.47 35.78
C LYS A 215 27.50 18.81 37.15
N SER A 216 27.57 17.86 38.08
CA SER A 216 28.15 18.09 39.41
C SER A 216 29.65 18.39 39.36
N HIS A 217 30.40 17.78 38.44
CA HIS A 217 31.79 18.16 38.17
C HIS A 217 31.92 19.59 37.63
N THR A 218 30.93 20.09 36.90
CA THR A 218 30.95 21.44 36.31
C THR A 218 30.58 22.52 37.34
N GLU A 219 29.74 22.21 38.33
CA GLU A 219 29.34 23.13 39.41
C GLU A 219 30.45 23.36 40.44
N VAL A 220 31.22 22.32 40.81
CA VAL A 220 32.34 22.44 41.77
C VAL A 220 33.47 23.37 41.28
N VAL A 221 33.58 23.60 39.96
CA VAL A 221 34.62 24.47 39.38
C VAL A 221 34.22 25.96 39.43
N LYS A 222 32.93 26.31 39.60
CA LYS A 222 32.45 27.70 39.52
C LYS A 222 32.58 28.53 40.82
N ASP A 223 32.90 27.92 41.97
CA ASP A 223 32.81 28.57 43.30
C ASP A 223 34.14 28.98 43.96
N LYS A 224 35.27 29.03 43.25
CA LYS A 224 36.50 29.64 43.81
C LYS A 224 36.50 31.15 43.62
N LYS A 225 35.99 31.90 44.61
CA LYS A 225 36.21 33.36 44.72
C LYS A 225 37.70 33.64 44.93
N ILE A 226 38.42 34.00 43.87
CA ILE A 226 39.79 34.50 43.96
C ILE A 226 39.74 35.97 44.40
N THR A 227 40.36 36.29 45.53
CA THR A 227 40.48 37.67 46.04
C THR A 227 41.94 38.06 46.04
N THR A 228 42.28 39.17 45.38
CA THR A 228 43.65 39.68 45.25
C THR A 228 43.86 40.85 46.21
N PHE A 229 44.96 40.81 46.98
CA PHE A 229 45.43 41.94 47.79
C PHE A 229 46.65 42.55 47.11
N ILE A 230 46.70 43.89 47.02
CA ILE A 230 47.82 44.63 46.44
C ILE A 230 48.57 45.30 47.60
N LEU A 231 49.89 45.14 47.63
CA LEU A 231 50.78 45.70 48.65
C LEU A 231 51.85 46.54 47.94
N GLU A 232 52.09 47.76 48.40
CA GLU A 232 53.03 48.70 47.77
C GLU A 232 54.39 48.78 48.50
N ASP A 233 54.45 48.41 49.78
CA ASP A 233 55.69 48.42 50.58
C ASP A 233 56.33 47.02 50.64
N GLU A 234 57.64 46.94 50.35
CA GLU A 234 58.41 45.70 50.41
C GLU A 234 58.43 45.05 51.80
N LYS A 235 58.35 45.83 52.89
CA LYS A 235 58.30 45.31 54.26
C LYS A 235 56.97 44.61 54.52
N ASP A 236 55.87 45.17 54.03
CA ASP A 236 54.54 44.61 54.19
C ASP A 236 54.39 43.33 53.35
N VAL A 237 54.99 43.28 52.16
CA VAL A 237 55.05 42.06 51.33
C VAL A 237 55.71 40.91 52.09
N LYS A 238 56.86 41.16 52.74
CA LYS A 238 57.56 40.12 53.54
C LYS A 238 56.74 39.69 54.76
N LEU A 239 56.07 40.62 55.42
CA LEU A 239 55.22 40.32 56.57
C LEU A 239 54.04 39.41 56.19
N VAL A 240 53.37 39.73 55.08
CA VAL A 240 52.26 38.94 54.55
C VAL A 240 52.75 37.58 54.07
N GLU A 241 53.89 37.51 53.38
CA GLU A 241 54.48 36.23 52.95
C GLU A 241 54.79 35.32 54.14
N MET A 242 55.46 35.84 55.17
CA MET A 242 55.73 35.09 56.41
C MET A 242 54.44 34.63 57.08
N PHE A 243 53.44 35.50 57.17
CA PHE A 243 52.15 35.16 57.75
C PHE A 243 51.44 34.04 56.99
N MET A 244 51.42 34.10 55.65
CA MET A 244 50.79 33.10 54.80
C MET A 244 51.51 31.74 54.90
N GLN A 245 52.84 31.74 54.92
CA GLN A 245 53.64 30.51 55.08
C GLN A 245 53.45 29.88 56.47
N GLN A 246 53.49 30.67 57.54
CA GLN A 246 53.30 30.18 58.91
C GLN A 246 51.91 29.54 59.10
N ASN A 247 50.89 30.13 58.49
CA ASN A 247 49.51 29.63 58.54
C ASN A 247 49.19 28.59 57.46
N LYS A 248 50.17 28.18 56.64
CA LYS A 248 50.01 27.20 55.54
C LYS A 248 48.93 27.59 54.53
N ILE A 249 48.74 28.89 54.31
CA ILE A 249 47.80 29.43 53.35
C ILE A 249 48.45 29.37 51.96
N LYS A 250 47.76 28.81 50.97
CA LYS A 250 48.25 28.79 49.58
C LYS A 250 48.07 30.17 48.95
N PHE A 251 49.16 30.75 48.46
CA PHE A 251 49.16 32.04 47.76
C PHE A 251 50.03 31.97 46.51
N GLU A 252 49.83 32.91 45.60
CA GLU A 252 50.64 33.12 44.40
C GLU A 252 51.15 34.57 44.43
N LYS A 253 52.46 34.77 44.28
CA LYS A 253 53.08 36.10 44.26
C LYS A 253 53.26 36.56 42.81
N VAL A 254 52.66 37.69 42.46
CA VAL A 254 52.80 38.33 41.15
C VAL A 254 53.42 39.70 41.36
N GLU A 255 54.67 39.89 40.92
CA GLU A 255 55.37 41.19 40.97
C GLU A 255 55.11 41.93 39.65
N LYS A 256 54.67 43.19 39.72
CA LYS A 256 54.34 44.01 38.55
C LYS A 256 55.20 45.27 38.52
#